data_AF-A0A5S5MBT5-F1
#
_entry.id   AF-A0A5S5MBT5-F1
#
_cell.length_a   1.000
_cell.length_b   1.000
_cell.length_c   1.000
_cell.angle_alpha   90.00
_cell.angle_beta   90.00
_cell.angle_gamma   90.00
#
_symmetry.space_group_name_H-M   'P 1'
#
loop_
_entity.id
_entity.type
_entity.pdbx_description
1 polymer ?
#
loop_
_entity_poly.entity_id
_entity_poly.type
_entity_poly.pdbx_seq_one_letter_code
_entity_poly.pdbx_strand_id
1 'polypeptide(L)'
;MNQMLTDFYVKPTSDIFFKFLFGKEEHKPILIDFINAVMKNSGFPLITDLVIKNPFNIQTILNAKETILDIKAKSSDGRWIDMEMQNSDKGFFGERALYYWTDLYGDQLVTGDNYSTLRPVVCINILDFKMFKNVDRYHLCFMLREKDTPELLLTDHL
;
A
#
# COMPACT_ATOMS: atom_id res chain seq x y z
N MET A 1 -33.78 4.23 34.86
CA MET A 1 -33.91 4.20 33.38
C MET A 1 -32.56 3.73 32.85
N ASN A 2 -32.40 2.43 32.61
CA ASN A 2 -31.15 1.86 32.07
C ASN A 2 -31.07 2.24 30.60
N GLN A 3 -30.14 3.12 30.26
CA GLN A 3 -29.77 3.37 28.88
C GLN A 3 -28.99 2.14 28.42
N MET A 4 -29.60 1.29 27.59
CA MET A 4 -28.86 0.23 26.92
C MET A 4 -27.79 0.91 26.07
N LEU A 5 -26.52 0.71 26.46
CA LEU A 5 -25.38 0.93 25.57
C LEU A 5 -25.67 0.06 24.35
N THR A 6 -26.03 0.69 23.24
CA THR A 6 -26.00 0.03 21.95
C THR A 6 -24.54 -0.32 21.69
N ASP A 7 -24.26 -1.61 21.47
CA ASP A 7 -22.90 -2.05 21.14
C ASP A 7 -22.42 -1.24 19.93
N PHE A 8 -21.45 -0.36 20.16
CA PHE A 8 -20.90 0.51 19.14
C PHE A 8 -20.05 -0.33 18.19
N TYR A 9 -20.58 -0.62 17.00
CA TYR A 9 -19.89 -1.41 15.98
C TYR A 9 -19.12 -0.51 15.02
N VAL A 10 -17.79 -0.68 15.00
CA VAL A 10 -16.92 -0.05 14.01
C VAL A 10 -16.60 -1.07 12.92
N LYS A 11 -16.96 -0.73 11.67
CA LYS A 11 -16.65 -1.57 10.52
C LYS A 11 -15.14 -1.72 10.33
N PRO A 12 -14.61 -2.94 10.10
CA PRO A 12 -13.19 -3.13 9.82
C PRO A 12 -12.69 -2.37 8.58
N THR A 13 -13.58 -2.14 7.59
CA THR A 13 -13.28 -1.35 6.38
C THR A 13 -13.34 0.15 6.61
N SER A 14 -13.80 0.61 7.77
CA SER A 14 -13.79 2.05 8.06
C SER A 14 -12.36 2.58 8.11
N ASP A 15 -12.16 3.75 7.49
CA ASP A 15 -10.88 4.44 7.43
C ASP A 15 -10.23 4.61 8.81
N ILE A 16 -11.02 5.02 9.81
CA ILE A 16 -10.57 5.20 11.18
C ILE A 16 -10.07 3.91 11.82
N PHE A 17 -10.78 2.80 11.63
CA PHE A 17 -10.38 1.52 12.22
C PHE A 17 -9.16 0.95 11.52
N PHE A 18 -9.13 1.05 10.20
CA PHE A 18 -7.99 0.61 9.40
C PHE A 18 -6.70 1.33 9.84
N LYS A 19 -6.74 2.67 9.91
CA LYS A 19 -5.61 3.48 10.41
C LYS A 19 -5.26 3.20 11.86
N PHE A 20 -6.26 2.97 12.72
CA PHE A 20 -6.02 2.58 14.12
C PHE A 20 -5.31 1.22 14.21
N LEU A 21 -5.77 0.22 13.46
CA LEU A 21 -5.27 -1.14 13.50
C LEU A 21 -3.85 -1.24 12.94
N PHE A 22 -3.54 -0.49 11.89
CA PHE A 22 -2.27 -0.64 11.17
C PHE A 22 -1.29 0.52 11.35
N GLY A 23 -1.75 1.70 11.76
CA GLY A 23 -0.95 2.93 11.79
C GLY A 23 -0.21 3.20 13.10
N LYS A 24 -0.38 2.33 14.11
CA LYS A 24 0.26 2.50 15.41
C LYS A 24 1.44 1.54 15.60
N GLU A 25 2.50 2.05 16.21
CA GLU A 25 3.69 1.25 16.56
C GLU A 25 3.35 0.04 17.45
N GLU A 26 2.42 0.21 18.39
CA GLU A 26 1.93 -0.88 19.25
C GLU A 26 1.23 -2.02 18.47
N HIS A 27 0.75 -1.74 17.26
CA HIS A 27 0.13 -2.73 16.38
C HIS A 27 1.04 -3.18 15.24
N LYS A 28 2.32 -2.79 15.25
CA LYS A 28 3.31 -3.19 14.23
C LYS A 28 3.32 -4.70 13.95
N PRO A 29 3.23 -5.62 14.94
CA PRO A 29 3.16 -7.05 14.66
C PRO A 29 1.97 -7.44 13.77
N ILE A 30 0.79 -6.83 13.98
CA ILE A 30 -0.43 -7.07 13.19
C ILE A 30 -0.23 -6.60 11.75
N LEU A 31 0.41 -5.44 11.57
CA LEU A 31 0.75 -4.91 10.25
C LEU A 31 1.70 -5.85 9.50
N ILE A 32 2.77 -6.33 10.16
CA ILE A 32 3.72 -7.28 9.57
C ILE A 32 3.02 -8.58 9.17
N ASP A 33 2.17 -9.13 10.03
CA ASP A 33 1.43 -10.37 9.75
C ASP A 33 0.50 -10.20 8.55
N PHE A 34 -0.22 -9.07 8.47
CA PHE A 34 -1.09 -8.77 7.34
C PHE A 34 -0.31 -8.65 6.03
N ILE A 35 0.77 -7.86 6.00
CA ILE A 35 1.64 -7.71 4.82
C ILE A 35 2.18 -9.07 4.39
N ASN A 36 2.68 -9.87 5.33
CA ASN A 36 3.21 -11.19 5.03
C ASN A 36 2.15 -12.15 4.50
N ALA A 37 0.91 -12.08 4.98
CA ALA A 37 -0.19 -12.88 4.45
C ALA A 37 -0.48 -12.53 2.98
N VAL A 38 -0.50 -11.23 2.65
CA VAL A 38 -0.66 -10.74 1.26
C VAL A 38 0.51 -11.20 0.40
N MET A 39 1.75 -10.93 0.82
CA MET A 39 2.96 -11.28 0.06
C MET A 39 3.08 -12.79 -0.18
N LYS A 40 2.83 -13.60 0.86
CA LYS A 40 2.85 -15.06 0.76
C LYS A 40 1.84 -15.59 -0.26
N ASN A 41 0.64 -15.02 -0.31
CA ASN A 41 -0.38 -15.46 -1.24
C ASN A 41 0.00 -15.20 -2.72
N SER A 42 0.79 -14.17 -2.97
CA SER A 42 1.35 -13.86 -4.30
C SER A 42 2.72 -14.50 -4.58
N GLY A 43 3.26 -15.30 -3.63
CA GLY A 43 4.55 -15.96 -3.79
C GLY A 43 5.76 -15.04 -3.62
N PHE A 44 5.61 -13.89 -2.95
CA PHE A 44 6.70 -12.95 -2.72
C PHE A 44 7.46 -13.20 -1.42
N PRO A 45 8.72 -12.72 -1.32
CA PRO A 45 9.49 -12.76 -0.08
C PRO A 45 8.79 -12.00 1.06
N LEU A 46 8.80 -12.61 2.24
CA LEU A 46 8.25 -12.04 3.46
C LEU A 46 9.16 -10.95 4.02
N ILE A 47 8.61 -10.09 4.87
CA ILE A 47 9.36 -9.12 5.67
C ILE A 47 9.50 -9.62 7.11
N THR A 48 10.63 -9.32 7.74
CA THR A 48 10.89 -9.67 9.15
C THR A 48 10.52 -8.54 10.11
N ASP A 49 10.68 -7.30 9.67
CA ASP A 49 10.36 -6.11 10.44
C ASP A 49 10.15 -4.91 9.51
N LEU A 50 9.55 -3.84 10.03
CA LEU A 50 9.36 -2.56 9.37
C LEU A 50 9.39 -1.39 10.35
N VAL A 51 9.45 -0.18 9.80
CA VAL A 51 9.24 1.08 10.53
C VAL A 51 8.08 1.80 9.88
N ILE A 52 7.07 2.17 10.67
CA ILE A 52 5.96 3.01 10.19
C ILE A 52 6.52 4.43 9.98
N LYS A 53 6.19 5.03 8.85
CA LYS A 53 6.68 6.34 8.43
C LYS A 53 5.54 7.35 8.42
N ASN A 54 5.93 8.62 8.41
CA ASN A 54 5.01 9.71 8.22
C ASN A 54 4.23 9.51 6.90
N PRO A 55 2.88 9.49 6.92
CA PRO A 55 2.07 9.22 5.73
C PRO A 55 2.08 10.34 4.69
N PHE A 56 2.55 11.53 5.05
CA PHE A 56 2.60 12.67 4.16
C PHE A 56 3.79 12.56 3.19
N ASN A 57 3.52 12.60 1.89
CA ASN A 57 4.53 12.81 0.87
C ASN A 57 4.51 14.29 0.48
N ILE A 58 5.39 15.06 1.14
CA ILE A 58 5.49 16.49 0.89
C ILE A 58 6.20 16.69 -0.43
N GLN A 59 5.45 17.18 -1.41
CA GLN A 59 5.96 17.46 -2.73
C GLN A 59 6.97 18.61 -2.70
N THR A 60 8.16 18.37 -3.22
CA THR A 60 9.20 19.40 -3.41
C THR A 60 9.07 20.11 -4.77
N ILE A 61 8.21 19.61 -5.65
CA ILE A 61 7.94 20.17 -6.98
C ILE A 61 6.72 21.10 -6.92
N LEU A 62 6.88 22.31 -7.45
CA LEU A 62 5.80 23.28 -7.56
C LEU A 62 4.64 22.70 -8.41
N ASN A 63 3.44 22.69 -7.84
CA ASN A 63 2.19 22.17 -8.44
C ASN A 63 2.05 20.64 -8.53
N ALA A 64 2.96 19.86 -7.95
CA ALA A 64 2.73 18.43 -7.83
C ALA A 64 1.57 18.16 -6.85
N LYS A 65 0.81 17.09 -7.10
CA LYS A 65 -0.32 16.71 -6.26
C LYS A 65 0.21 16.13 -4.95
N GLU A 66 -0.15 16.75 -3.84
CA GLU A 66 0.15 16.20 -2.51
C GLU A 66 -0.55 14.84 -2.33
N THR A 67 0.20 13.86 -1.83
CA THR A 67 -0.32 12.52 -1.51
C THR A 67 -0.16 12.27 -0.01
N ILE A 68 -1.23 11.77 0.59
CA ILE A 68 -1.27 11.37 1.99
C ILE A 68 -1.72 9.92 1.96
N LEU A 69 -0.82 9.04 2.38
CA LEU A 69 -1.06 7.60 2.40
C LEU A 69 -1.82 7.21 3.66
N ASP A 70 -2.57 6.12 3.62
CA ASP A 70 -3.21 5.61 4.83
C ASP A 70 -2.18 5.02 5.78
N ILE A 71 -1.29 4.18 5.25
CA ILE A 71 -0.17 3.56 5.96
C ILE A 71 1.06 3.59 5.05
N LYS A 72 2.11 4.26 5.51
CA LYS A 72 3.43 4.25 4.86
C LYS A 72 4.41 3.51 5.76
N ALA A 73 5.13 2.54 5.23
CA ALA A 73 6.14 1.80 5.98
C ALA A 73 7.39 1.53 5.15
N LYS A 74 8.51 1.33 5.84
CA LYS A 74 9.76 0.84 5.23
C LYS A 74 10.17 -0.45 5.92
N SER A 75 10.28 -1.53 5.17
CA SER A 75 10.74 -2.81 5.70
C SER A 75 12.24 -2.76 6.04
N SER A 76 12.65 -3.70 6.87
CA SER A 76 14.05 -3.90 7.29
C SER A 76 15.00 -4.24 6.13
N ASP A 77 14.50 -4.84 5.05
CA ASP A 77 15.27 -5.08 3.82
C ASP A 77 15.20 -3.91 2.82
N GLY A 78 14.57 -2.80 3.21
CA GLY A 78 14.61 -1.52 2.51
C GLY A 78 13.44 -1.28 1.55
N ARG A 79 12.57 -2.26 1.32
CA ARG A 79 11.34 -2.08 0.51
C ARG A 79 10.42 -1.04 1.16
N TRP A 80 9.79 -0.24 0.32
CA TRP A 80 8.74 0.67 0.72
C TRP A 80 7.39 -0.02 0.57
N ILE A 81 6.50 0.20 1.53
CA ILE A 81 5.18 -0.40 1.56
C ILE A 81 4.17 0.73 1.77
N ASP A 82 3.21 0.78 0.86
CA ASP A 82 2.02 1.62 0.92
C ASP A 82 0.80 0.70 1.10
N MET A 83 -0.11 1.04 2.01
CA MET A 83 -1.32 0.26 2.23
C MET A 83 -2.53 1.18 2.41
N GLU A 84 -3.56 0.95 1.59
CA GLU A 84 -4.69 1.85 1.38
C GLU A 84 -6.03 1.13 1.55
N MET A 85 -7.00 1.77 2.21
CA MET A 85 -8.38 1.28 2.36
C MET A 85 -9.34 2.14 1.52
N GLN A 86 -10.09 1.51 0.61
CA GLN A 86 -11.01 2.21 -0.27
C GLN A 86 -12.44 1.71 -0.09
N ASN A 87 -13.27 2.56 0.52
CA ASN A 87 -14.68 2.26 0.84
C ASN A 87 -15.67 2.53 -0.30
N SER A 88 -15.22 3.12 -1.41
CA SER A 88 -16.10 3.50 -2.50
C SER A 88 -15.34 3.47 -3.82
N ASP A 89 -16.02 3.00 -4.86
CA ASP A 89 -15.56 3.08 -6.25
C ASP A 89 -15.66 4.54 -6.74
N LYS A 90 -14.66 5.34 -6.35
CA LYS A 90 -14.40 6.63 -6.97
C LYS A 90 -13.62 6.31 -8.24
N GLY A 91 -14.18 6.63 -9.40
CA GLY A 91 -13.53 6.39 -10.69
C GLY A 91 -12.08 6.88 -10.71
N PHE A 92 -11.29 6.31 -11.63
CA PHE A 92 -9.84 6.54 -11.75
C PHE A 92 -8.99 5.96 -10.61
N PHE A 93 -9.49 4.94 -9.90
CA PHE A 93 -8.74 4.27 -8.84
C PHE A 93 -7.40 3.71 -9.36
N GLY A 94 -7.38 3.07 -10.54
CA GLY A 94 -6.17 2.47 -11.10
C GLY A 94 -5.07 3.50 -11.36
N GLU A 95 -5.44 4.64 -11.94
CA GLU A 95 -4.56 5.77 -12.21
C GLU A 95 -4.03 6.38 -10.91
N ARG A 96 -4.88 6.50 -9.88
CA ARG A 96 -4.47 7.00 -8.56
C ARG A 96 -3.51 6.04 -7.85
N ALA A 97 -3.81 4.74 -7.85
CA ALA A 97 -2.94 3.73 -7.26
C ALA A 97 -1.57 3.72 -7.96
N LEU A 98 -1.56 3.84 -9.30
CA LEU A 98 -0.32 3.96 -10.06
C LEU A 98 0.45 5.24 -9.71
N TYR A 99 -0.24 6.38 -9.58
CA TYR A 99 0.40 7.63 -9.17
C TYR A 99 1.08 7.49 -7.81
N TYR A 100 0.39 6.94 -6.81
CA TYR A 100 0.92 6.76 -5.45
C TYR A 100 2.16 5.84 -5.46
N TRP A 101 2.10 4.76 -6.24
CA TRP A 101 3.22 3.86 -6.44
C TRP A 101 4.45 4.57 -7.04
N THR A 102 4.25 5.34 -8.11
CA THR A 102 5.34 6.07 -8.77
C THR A 102 5.90 7.21 -7.93
N ASP A 103 5.05 7.90 -7.18
CA ASP A 103 5.40 9.00 -6.28
C ASP A 103 6.33 8.48 -5.18
N LEU A 104 5.93 7.39 -4.51
CA LEU A 104 6.72 6.76 -3.47
C LEU A 104 8.03 6.15 -3.98
N TYR A 105 8.07 5.69 -5.23
CA TYR A 105 9.30 5.21 -5.86
C TYR A 105 10.26 6.35 -6.19
N GLY A 106 9.75 7.45 -6.77
CA GLY A 106 10.52 8.64 -7.12
C GLY A 106 11.08 9.38 -5.91
N ASP A 107 10.31 9.47 -4.83
CA ASP A 107 10.66 10.16 -3.58
C ASP A 107 11.86 9.56 -2.84
N GLN A 108 12.36 8.40 -3.28
CA GLN A 108 13.52 7.77 -2.67
C GLN A 108 14.84 8.46 -3.00
N LEU A 109 14.89 9.19 -4.13
CA LEU A 109 16.11 9.80 -4.63
C LEU A 109 16.01 11.31 -4.58
N VAL A 110 17.15 11.94 -4.32
CA VAL A 110 17.36 13.37 -4.55
C VAL A 110 18.43 13.58 -5.62
N THR A 111 18.58 14.83 -6.09
CA THR A 111 19.55 15.19 -7.12
C THR A 111 20.96 14.74 -6.75
N GLY A 112 21.56 13.93 -7.62
CA GLY A 112 22.92 13.40 -7.45
C GLY A 112 22.99 11.95 -6.94
N ASP A 113 21.87 11.39 -6.47
CA ASP A 113 21.82 9.99 -6.06
C ASP A 113 21.95 9.03 -7.25
N ASN A 114 22.52 7.85 -6.99
CA ASN A 114 22.61 6.78 -7.97
C ASN A 114 21.32 5.94 -7.97
N TYR A 115 20.75 5.69 -9.16
CA TYR A 115 19.58 4.83 -9.33
C TYR A 115 19.73 3.43 -8.72
N SER A 116 20.94 2.91 -8.54
CA SER A 116 21.20 1.62 -7.89
C SER A 116 20.81 1.58 -6.41
N THR A 117 20.52 2.72 -5.79
CA THR A 117 20.07 2.78 -4.38
C THR A 117 18.55 2.65 -4.25
N LEU A 118 17.81 2.72 -5.36
CA LEU A 118 16.36 2.53 -5.37
C LEU A 118 15.99 1.19 -4.77
N ARG A 119 14.94 1.21 -3.95
CA ARG A 119 14.36 0.02 -3.37
C ARG A 119 12.95 -0.22 -3.93
N PRO A 120 12.51 -1.48 -3.96
CA PRO A 120 11.18 -1.82 -4.45
C PRO A 120 10.06 -1.13 -3.64
N VAL A 121 8.90 -0.90 -4.27
CA VAL A 121 7.71 -0.30 -3.65
C VAL A 121 6.52 -1.24 -3.86
N VAL A 122 5.90 -1.67 -2.77
CA VAL A 122 4.70 -2.51 -2.78
C VAL A 122 3.49 -1.68 -2.35
N CYS A 123 2.49 -1.54 -3.23
CA CYS A 123 1.20 -0.92 -2.91
C CYS A 123 0.12 -1.97 -2.68
N ILE A 124 -0.37 -2.09 -1.45
CA ILE A 124 -1.45 -3.01 -1.05
C ILE A 124 -2.75 -2.21 -0.95
N ASN A 125 -3.67 -2.44 -1.88
CA ASN A 125 -4.95 -1.73 -1.92
C ASN A 125 -6.09 -2.66 -1.52
N ILE A 126 -6.80 -2.32 -0.44
CA ILE A 126 -7.94 -3.08 0.07
C ILE A 126 -9.22 -2.36 -0.36
N LEU A 127 -10.03 -3.03 -1.17
CA LEU A 127 -11.23 -2.44 -1.77
C LEU A 127 -12.48 -3.06 -1.15
N ASP A 128 -13.36 -2.24 -0.57
CA ASP A 128 -14.70 -2.64 -0.11
C ASP A 128 -15.73 -2.65 -1.26
N PHE A 129 -15.25 -2.95 -2.48
CA PHE A 129 -16.05 -3.02 -3.70
C PHE A 129 -15.36 -3.89 -4.76
N LYS A 130 -16.15 -4.44 -5.70
CA LYS A 130 -15.63 -5.27 -6.79
C LYS A 130 -15.21 -4.40 -7.97
N MET A 131 -13.92 -4.07 -8.06
CA MET A 131 -13.34 -3.32 -9.19
C MET A 131 -13.45 -4.09 -10.52
N PHE A 132 -13.06 -5.38 -10.53
CA PHE A 132 -13.08 -6.22 -11.73
C PHE A 132 -14.25 -7.21 -11.68
N LYS A 133 -15.42 -6.80 -12.22
CA LYS A 133 -16.67 -7.58 -12.11
C LYS A 133 -16.57 -9.00 -12.68
N ASN A 134 -15.75 -9.20 -13.70
CA ASN A 134 -15.57 -10.48 -14.40
C ASN A 134 -14.39 -11.32 -13.89
N VAL A 135 -13.80 -10.92 -12.75
CA VAL A 135 -12.70 -11.67 -12.12
C VAL A 135 -13.20 -12.22 -10.78
N ASP A 136 -13.07 -13.53 -10.60
CA ASP A 136 -13.57 -14.22 -9.39
C ASP A 136 -12.51 -14.38 -8.30
N ARG A 137 -11.29 -13.89 -8.54
CA ARG A 137 -10.21 -13.84 -7.54
C ARG A 137 -10.32 -12.58 -6.69
N TYR A 138 -10.12 -12.74 -5.38
CA TYR A 138 -10.13 -11.63 -4.42
C TYR A 138 -8.78 -10.92 -4.29
N HIS A 139 -7.68 -11.61 -4.60
CA HIS A 139 -6.33 -11.05 -4.56
C HIS A 139 -5.77 -11.00 -5.98
N LEU A 140 -5.50 -9.77 -6.44
CA LEU A 140 -4.92 -9.49 -7.74
C LEU A 140 -3.59 -8.79 -7.54
N CYS A 141 -2.56 -9.24 -8.25
CA CYS A 141 -1.24 -8.63 -8.22
C CYS A 141 -0.87 -8.18 -9.62
N PHE A 142 -0.56 -6.88 -9.76
CA PHE A 142 -0.17 -6.23 -11.00
C PHE A 142 1.31 -5.87 -10.92
N MET A 143 2.05 -6.04 -12.02
CA MET A 143 3.50 -5.79 -12.10
C MET A 143 3.87 -5.23 -13.47
N LEU A 144 4.99 -4.50 -13.55
CA LEU A 144 5.59 -4.12 -14.83
C LEU A 144 6.25 -5.34 -15.47
N ARG A 145 5.76 -5.73 -16.65
CA ARG A 145 6.17 -6.93 -17.39
C ARG A 145 6.30 -6.60 -18.87
N GLU A 146 7.14 -7.34 -19.59
CA GLU A 146 7.11 -7.30 -21.04
C GLU A 146 5.73 -7.73 -21.54
N LYS A 147 5.22 -7.07 -22.58
CA LYS A 147 3.83 -7.19 -23.01
C LYS A 147 3.55 -8.56 -23.62
N ASP A 148 4.44 -9.04 -24.48
CA ASP A 148 4.24 -10.26 -25.25
C ASP A 148 4.86 -11.50 -24.55
N THR A 149 5.73 -11.26 -23.56
CA THR A 149 6.48 -12.24 -22.77
C THR A 149 6.37 -11.91 -21.28
N PRO A 150 5.19 -12.10 -20.64
CA PRO A 150 4.94 -11.57 -19.29
C PRO A 150 5.87 -12.10 -18.21
N GLU A 151 6.51 -13.25 -18.39
CA GLU A 151 7.54 -13.80 -17.51
C GLU A 151 8.82 -12.96 -17.49
N LEU A 152 9.08 -12.18 -18.54
CA LEU A 152 10.23 -11.29 -18.63
C LEU A 152 9.96 -10.00 -17.83
N LEU A 153 10.71 -9.84 -16.75
CA LEU A 153 10.67 -8.65 -15.91
C LEU A 153 11.69 -7.62 -16.37
N LEU A 154 11.28 -6.34 -16.39
CA LEU A 154 12.21 -5.23 -16.63
C LEU A 154 13.18 -5.04 -15.45
N THR A 155 12.67 -5.26 -14.23
CA THR A 155 13.41 -5.17 -12.96
C THR A 155 12.73 -6.07 -11.92
N ASP A 156 13.47 -6.50 -10.91
CA ASP A 156 12.95 -7.19 -9.72
C ASP A 156 12.54 -6.21 -8.60
N HIS A 157 12.45 -4.91 -8.91
CA HIS A 157 11.86 -3.90 -8.06
C HIS A 157 10.34 -4.10 -7.98
N LEU A 158 9.96 -5.12 -7.20
CA LEU A 158 8.61 -5.53 -6.81
C LEU A 158 7.98 -4.69 -5.70
#